data_AF-A0A2N6UKH8-F1
#
_entry.id   AF-A0A2N6UKH8-F1
#
_cell.length_a   1.000
_cell.length_b   1.000
_cell.length_c   1.000
_cell.angle_alpha   90.00
_cell.angle_beta   90.00
_cell.angle_gamma   90.00
#
_symmetry.space_group_name_H-M   'P 1'
#
loop_
_entity.id
_entity.type
_entity.pdbx_description
1 polymer ?
#
loop_
_entity_poly.entity_id
_entity_poly.type
_entity_poly.pdbx_seq_one_letter_code
_entity_poly.pdbx_strand_id
1 'polypeptide(L)'
;MKKKKGFTLIEIIISLALIGIISLYILPSIFSVYKNSKKIKDDSKSLFIMQEVLERSKEREIGQYEDEIDGIKIYTEISPYSKNLKIVEVNNSKYKLEVVVKK
;
A
#
# COMPACT_ATOMS: atom_id res chain seq x y z
N MET A 1 30.75 -38.30 37.03
CA MET A 1 30.68 -37.62 35.72
C MET A 1 29.24 -37.68 35.18
N LYS A 2 28.54 -36.54 35.05
CA LYS A 2 27.22 -36.49 34.39
C LYS A 2 27.44 -36.67 32.88
N LYS A 3 26.91 -37.76 32.29
CA LYS A 3 26.92 -37.95 30.83
C LYS A 3 26.07 -36.84 30.20
N LYS A 4 26.69 -35.89 29.49
CA LYS A 4 25.94 -34.99 28.61
C LYS A 4 25.48 -35.82 27.42
N LYS A 5 24.18 -36.12 27.33
CA LYS A 5 23.58 -36.78 26.17
C LYS A 5 23.55 -35.75 25.03
N GLY A 6 24.38 -35.95 24.01
CA GLY A 6 24.29 -35.19 22.77
C GLY A 6 23.09 -35.65 21.94
N PHE A 7 22.63 -34.80 21.02
CA PHE A 7 21.60 -35.16 20.06
C PHE A 7 22.08 -36.31 19.16
N THR A 8 21.19 -37.26 18.92
CA THR A 8 21.47 -38.33 17.96
C THR A 8 21.24 -37.84 16.52
N LEU A 9 21.95 -38.42 15.55
CA LEU A 9 21.79 -38.06 14.15
C LEU A 9 20.34 -38.30 13.66
N ILE A 10 19.71 -39.37 14.16
CA ILE A 10 18.34 -39.72 13.81
C ILE A 10 17.33 -38.70 14.34
N GLU A 11 17.52 -38.14 15.55
CA GLU A 11 16.67 -37.05 16.07
C GLU A 11 16.76 -35.81 15.19
N ILE A 12 17.94 -35.45 14.69
CA ILE A 12 18.13 -34.30 13.80
C ILE A 12 17.36 -34.51 12.49
N ILE A 13 17.47 -35.70 11.89
CA ILE A 13 16.78 -36.04 10.64
C ILE A 13 15.25 -35.99 10.82
N ILE A 14 14.73 -36.58 11.90
CA ILE A 14 13.29 -36.56 12.19
C ILE A 14 12.81 -35.13 12.45
N SER A 15 13.59 -34.33 13.19
CA SER A 15 13.26 -32.93 13.47
C SER A 15 13.20 -32.09 12.19
N LEU A 16 14.18 -32.26 11.29
CA LEU A 16 14.20 -31.59 9.98
C LEU A 16 13.00 -32.00 9.12
N ALA A 17 12.64 -33.28 9.11
CA ALA A 17 11.46 -33.76 8.39
C ALA A 17 10.17 -33.11 8.90
N LEU A 18 10.00 -33.03 10.23
CA LEU A 18 8.85 -32.37 10.85
C LEU A 18 8.81 -30.87 10.54
N ILE A 19 9.93 -30.17 10.66
CA ILE A 19 10.02 -28.74 10.31
C ILE A 19 9.69 -28.54 8.82
N GLY A 20 10.17 -29.41 7.94
CA GLY A 20 9.88 -29.36 6.50
C GLY A 20 8.39 -29.50 6.21
N ILE A 21 7.71 -30.46 6.83
CA ILE A 21 6.26 -30.67 6.68
C ILE A 21 5.49 -29.43 7.16
N ILE A 22 5.84 -28.90 8.33
CA ILE A 22 5.17 -27.72 8.89
C ILE A 22 5.41 -26.50 7.98
N SER A 23 6.63 -26.33 7.48
CA SER A 23 7.02 -25.20 6.64
C SER A 23 6.26 -25.17 5.32
N LEU A 24 5.96 -26.32 4.72
CA LEU A 24 5.18 -26.42 3.48
C LEU A 24 3.81 -25.72 3.57
N TYR A 25 3.15 -25.79 4.73
CA TYR A 25 1.86 -25.17 4.94
C TYR A 25 1.96 -23.71 5.43
N ILE A 26 2.98 -23.41 6.24
CA ILE A 26 3.13 -22.08 6.85
C ILE A 26 3.69 -21.05 5.85
N LEU A 27 4.69 -21.42 5.03
CA LEU A 27 5.32 -20.50 4.08
C LEU A 27 4.34 -19.77 3.16
N PRO A 28 3.41 -20.45 2.44
CA PRO A 28 2.49 -19.76 1.55
C PRO A 28 1.57 -18.79 2.31
N SER A 29 1.18 -19.12 3.54
CA SER A 29 0.40 -18.23 4.40
C SER A 29 1.16 -16.96 4.76
N ILE A 30 2.42 -17.09 5.22
CA ILE A 30 3.28 -15.94 5.54
C ILE A 30 3.51 -15.07 4.32
N PHE A 31 3.80 -15.66 3.16
CA PHE A 31 4.00 -14.91 1.91
C PHE A 31 2.73 -14.16 1.48
N SER A 32 1.55 -14.77 1.62
CA SER A 32 0.28 -14.13 1.34
C SER A 32 0.05 -12.92 2.25
N VAL A 33 0.24 -13.09 3.56
CA VAL A 33 0.14 -12.01 4.54
C VAL A 33 1.12 -10.89 4.23
N TYR A 34 2.39 -11.23 3.95
CA TYR A 34 3.40 -10.24 3.58
C TYR A 34 3.01 -9.44 2.33
N LYS A 35 2.56 -10.12 1.27
CA LYS A 35 2.13 -9.48 0.02
C LYS A 35 0.93 -8.56 0.26
N ASN A 36 -0.05 -9.01 1.04
CA ASN A 36 -1.24 -8.22 1.36
C ASN A 36 -0.87 -7.00 2.21
N SER A 37 -0.04 -7.15 3.24
CA SER A 37 0.44 -6.05 4.06
C SER A 37 1.23 -5.03 3.25
N LYS A 38 2.08 -5.50 2.32
CA LYS A 38 2.81 -4.61 1.41
C LYS A 38 1.84 -3.83 0.51
N LYS A 39 0.87 -4.52 -0.11
CA LYS A 39 -0.16 -3.89 -0.94
C LYS A 39 -0.97 -2.84 -0.16
N ILE A 40 -1.41 -3.16 1.06
CA ILE A 40 -2.17 -2.23 1.90
C ILE A 40 -1.33 -1.00 2.25
N LYS A 41 -0.05 -1.19 2.58
CA LYS A 41 0.86 -0.08 2.88
C LYS A 41 1.05 0.83 1.66
N ASP A 42 1.30 0.24 0.50
CA ASP A 42 1.51 0.98 -0.74
C ASP A 42 0.23 1.72 -1.18
N ASP A 43 -0.94 1.09 -1.03
CA ASP A 43 -2.26 1.69 -1.27
C ASP A 43 -2.53 2.87 -0.33
N SER A 44 -2.30 2.69 0.98
CA SER A 44 -2.44 3.76 1.97
C SER A 44 -1.52 4.94 1.67
N LYS A 45 -0.25 4.68 1.33
CA LYS A 45 0.70 5.72 0.95
C LYS A 45 0.18 6.52 -0.25
N SER A 46 -0.30 5.83 -1.29
CA SER A 46 -0.87 6.49 -2.46
C SER A 46 -2.08 7.36 -2.11
N LEU A 47 -2.98 6.89 -1.25
CA LEU A 47 -4.16 7.66 -0.83
C LEU A 47 -3.77 8.91 -0.03
N PHE A 48 -2.78 8.83 0.86
CA PHE A 48 -2.29 9.99 1.60
C PHE A 48 -1.71 11.07 0.67
N ILE A 49 -0.91 10.66 -0.31
CA ILE A 49 -0.34 11.58 -1.29
C ILE A 49 -1.47 12.21 -2.14
N MET A 50 -2.45 11.41 -2.58
CA MET A 50 -3.60 11.94 -3.32
C MET A 50 -4.41 12.93 -2.49
N GLN A 51 -4.58 12.68 -1.19
CA GLN A 51 -5.24 13.62 -0.30
C GLN A 51 -4.44 14.91 -0.18
N GLU A 52 -3.11 14.85 -0.05
CA GLU A 52 -2.25 16.03 -0.02
C GLU A 52 -2.39 16.85 -1.30
N VAL A 53 -2.35 16.20 -2.48
CA VAL A 53 -2.55 16.87 -3.77
C VAL A 53 -3.96 17.46 -3.88
N LEU A 54 -4.98 16.76 -3.42
CA LEU A 54 -6.36 17.23 -3.39
C LEU A 54 -6.47 18.51 -2.56
N GLU A 55 -5.93 18.52 -1.34
CA GLU A 55 -5.94 19.70 -0.46
C GLU A 55 -5.21 20.88 -1.09
N ARG A 56 -4.00 20.66 -1.63
CA ARG A 56 -3.22 21.71 -2.32
C ARG A 56 -3.92 22.24 -3.56
N SER A 57 -4.70 21.39 -4.23
CA SER A 57 -5.40 21.74 -5.47
C SER A 57 -6.67 22.55 -5.24
N LYS A 58 -7.18 22.62 -4.01
CA LYS A 58 -8.32 23.49 -3.66
C LYS A 58 -8.04 24.96 -3.95
N GLU A 59 -6.79 25.39 -3.84
CA GLU A 59 -6.37 26.76 -4.07
C GLU A 59 -5.97 27.04 -5.53
N ARG A 60 -5.84 26.01 -6.36
CA ARG A 60 -5.46 26.15 -7.78
C ARG A 60 -6.61 26.67 -8.63
N GLU A 61 -6.26 27.26 -9.76
CA GLU A 61 -7.22 27.72 -10.76
C GLU A 61 -7.86 26.53 -11.51
N ILE A 62 -8.91 26.83 -12.27
CA ILE A 62 -9.57 25.83 -13.13
C ILE A 62 -8.58 25.42 -14.23
N GLY A 63 -8.39 24.12 -14.41
CA GLY A 63 -7.39 23.59 -15.32
C GLY A 63 -7.04 22.13 -15.03
N GLN A 64 -6.08 21.62 -15.78
CA GLN A 64 -5.54 20.27 -15.63
C GLN A 64 -4.09 20.35 -15.16
N TYR A 65 -3.74 19.51 -14.21
CA TYR A 65 -2.42 19.47 -13.59
C TYR A 65 -1.93 18.04 -13.44
N GLU A 66 -0.62 17.84 -13.51
CA GLU A 66 0.04 16.58 -13.19
C GLU A 66 1.07 16.85 -12.08
N ASP A 67 0.94 16.14 -10.97
CA ASP A 67 1.89 16.13 -9.87
C ASP A 67 2.55 14.75 -9.79
N GLU A 68 3.86 14.70 -9.60
CA GLU A 68 4.58 13.47 -9.32
C GLU A 68 5.22 13.57 -7.93
N ILE A 69 4.74 12.74 -7.00
CA ILE A 69 5.24 12.71 -5.62
C ILE A 69 5.63 11.28 -5.31
N ASP A 70 6.88 11.07 -4.87
CA ASP A 70 7.44 9.75 -4.57
C ASP A 70 7.31 8.74 -5.74
N GLY A 71 7.40 9.23 -6.99
CA GLY A 71 7.25 8.41 -8.20
C GLY A 71 5.81 8.00 -8.51
N ILE A 72 4.82 8.52 -7.78
CA ILE A 72 3.40 8.35 -8.05
C ILE A 72 2.90 9.56 -8.81
N LYS A 73 2.48 9.34 -10.06
CA LYS A 73 1.83 10.33 -10.90
C LYS A 73 0.36 10.49 -10.51
N ILE A 74 -0.03 11.72 -10.29
CA ILE A 74 -1.37 12.12 -9.88
C ILE A 74 -1.85 13.20 -10.84
N TYR A 75 -2.99 12.93 -11.44
CA TYR A 75 -3.65 13.85 -12.36
C TYR A 75 -4.75 14.58 -11.60
N THR A 76 -4.77 15.89 -11.74
CA THR A 76 -5.80 16.74 -11.13
C THR A 76 -6.56 17.46 -12.22
N GLU A 77 -7.87 17.39 -12.18
CA GLU A 77 -8.77 18.19 -13.01
C GLU A 77 -9.61 19.09 -12.12
N ILE A 78 -9.59 20.39 -12.42
CA ILE A 78 -10.38 21.39 -11.71
C ILE A 78 -11.36 21.99 -12.69
N SER A 79 -12.65 21.80 -12.47
CA SER A 79 -13.69 22.24 -13.39
C SER A 79 -14.77 23.08 -12.68
N PRO A 80 -15.49 23.96 -13.41
CA PRO A 80 -16.60 24.71 -12.83
C PRO A 80 -17.73 23.76 -12.40
N TYR A 81 -18.21 23.89 -11.15
CA TYR A 81 -19.31 23.05 -10.64
C TYR A 81 -20.63 23.83 -10.58
N SER A 82 -20.61 25.03 -10.01
CA SER A 82 -21.79 25.90 -9.90
C SER A 82 -21.38 27.36 -9.67
N LYS A 83 -22.36 28.25 -9.43
CA LYS A 83 -22.11 29.66 -9.11
C LYS A 83 -21.20 29.74 -7.88
N ASN A 84 -20.01 30.29 -8.07
CA ASN A 84 -18.94 30.40 -7.07
C ASN A 84 -18.40 29.05 -6.53
N LEU A 85 -18.63 27.92 -7.20
CA LEU A 85 -18.09 26.61 -6.83
C LEU A 85 -17.26 25.99 -7.97
N LYS A 86 -16.16 25.33 -7.60
CA LYS A 86 -15.33 24.48 -8.46
C LYS A 86 -15.23 23.09 -7.86
N ILE A 87 -15.13 22.07 -8.69
CA ILE A 87 -14.81 20.70 -8.27
C ILE A 87 -13.33 20.45 -8.56
N VAL A 88 -12.66 19.80 -7.63
CA VAL A 88 -11.29 19.33 -7.76
C VAL A 88 -11.33 17.81 -7.75
N GLU A 89 -10.92 17.20 -8.85
CA GLU A 89 -10.87 15.76 -9.04
C GLU A 89 -9.40 15.36 -9.13
N VAL A 90 -9.00 14.40 -8.31
CA VAL A 90 -7.63 13.88 -8.24
C VAL A 90 -7.66 12.38 -8.50
N ASN A 91 -6.90 11.95 -9.49
CA ASN A 91 -6.92 10.58 -9.98
C ASN A 91 -5.52 10.03 -10.18
N ASN A 92 -5.37 8.76 -9.85
CA ASN A 92 -4.23 7.95 -10.25
C ASN A 92 -4.74 6.71 -11.00
N SER A 93 -3.86 5.74 -11.26
CA SER A 93 -4.21 4.50 -11.99
C SER A 93 -5.25 3.61 -11.30
N LYS A 94 -5.59 3.84 -10.02
CA LYS A 94 -6.39 2.93 -9.20
C LYS A 94 -7.53 3.58 -8.42
N TYR A 95 -7.40 4.86 -8.07
CA TYR A 95 -8.33 5.59 -7.22
C TYR A 95 -8.64 6.96 -7.81
N LYS A 96 -9.82 7.48 -7.47
CA LYS A 96 -10.28 8.84 -7.75
C LYS A 96 -10.78 9.45 -6.43
N LEU A 97 -10.33 10.65 -6.12
CA LEU A 97 -10.83 11.47 -5.02
C LEU A 97 -11.42 12.76 -5.61
N GLU A 98 -12.49 13.28 -5.04
CA GLU A 98 -13.12 14.51 -5.51
C GLU A 98 -13.62 15.35 -4.35
N VAL A 99 -13.57 16.68 -4.51
CA VAL A 99 -14.09 17.63 -3.53
C VAL A 99 -14.61 18.88 -4.22
N VAL A 100 -15.76 19.38 -3.76
CA VAL A 100 -16.32 20.65 -4.22
C VAL A 100 -15.89 21.75 -3.25
N VAL A 101 -15.30 22.81 -3.79
CA VAL A 101 -14.83 23.98 -3.02
C VAL A 101 -15.32 25.28 -3.62
N LYS A 102 -15.29 26.34 -2.83
CA LYS A 102 -15.60 27.69 -3.31
C LYS A 102 -14.52 28.14 -4.31
N LYS A 103 -14.93 28.82 -5.37
CA LYS A 103 -14.02 29.45 -6.34
C LYS A 103 -13.15 30.49 -5.65
#